data_AF-A0A2T1E659-F1
#
_entry.id   AF-A0A2T1E659-F1
#
_cell.length_a   1.000
_cell.length_b   1.000
_cell.length_c   1.000
_cell.angle_alpha   90.00
_cell.angle_beta   90.00
_cell.angle_gamma   90.00
#
_symmetry.space_group_name_H-M   'P 1'
#
loop_
_entity.id
_entity.type
_entity.pdbx_description
1 polymer ?
#
loop_
_entity_poly.entity_id
_entity_poly.type
_entity_poly.pdbx_seq_one_letter_code
_entity_poly.pdbx_strand_id
1 'polypeptide(L)'
;MKKAFRKYHRILAIIIFLPITLTVLTGMAATMGREWPISTGISSRLLLKIHTGEIFHLQAIYPILNGLGMLGLLVTGLSMSGLFGRRRQQNSND
;
A
#
# COMPACT_ATOMS: atom_id res chain seq x y z
N MET A 1 13.31 21.10 5.20
CA MET A 1 12.03 20.36 5.31
C MET A 1 11.84 19.27 4.23
N LYS A 2 11.95 19.55 2.93
CA LYS A 2 11.72 18.55 1.85
C LYS A 2 12.61 17.28 1.89
N LYS A 3 13.87 17.37 2.34
CA LYS A 3 14.80 16.21 2.42
C LYS A 3 14.45 15.23 3.55
N ALA A 4 14.09 15.73 4.73
CA ALA A 4 13.70 14.89 5.87
C ALA A 4 12.41 14.11 5.56
N PHE A 5 11.42 14.79 4.97
CA PHE A 5 10.16 14.16 4.55
C PHE A 5 10.39 13.01 3.55
N ARG A 6 11.26 13.20 2.56
CA ARG A 6 11.68 12.14 1.63
C ARG A 6 12.37 10.97 2.34
N LYS A 7 13.23 11.23 3.32
CA LYS A 7 13.92 10.18 4.10
C LYS A 7 12.91 9.34 4.89
N TYR A 8 11.99 9.99 5.62
CA TYR A 8 10.96 9.29 6.40
C TYR A 8 9.99 8.53 5.51
N HIS A 9 9.50 9.14 4.42
CA HIS A 9 8.63 8.45 3.47
C HIS A 9 9.30 7.19 2.93
N ARG A 10 10.58 7.23 2.54
CA ARG A 10 11.26 6.04 2.00
C ARG A 10 11.32 4.89 3.00
N ILE A 11 11.59 5.17 4.28
CA ILE A 11 11.63 4.14 5.33
C ILE A 11 10.23 3.59 5.59
N LEU A 12 9.25 4.48 5.78
CA LEU A 12 7.86 4.11 6.00
C LEU A 12 7.30 3.34 4.80
N ALA A 13 7.66 3.73 3.57
CA ALA A 13 7.24 3.07 2.35
C ALA A 13 7.67 1.61 2.36
N ILE A 14 8.93 1.30 2.68
CA ILE A 14 9.39 -0.10 2.72
C ILE A 14 8.62 -0.91 3.78
N ILE A 15 8.45 -0.34 4.98
CA ILE A 15 7.82 -1.05 6.11
C ILE A 15 6.33 -1.28 5.86
N ILE A 16 5.63 -0.29 5.32
CA ILE A 16 4.16 -0.30 5.14
C ILE A 16 3.76 -0.94 3.81
N PHE A 17 4.58 -0.81 2.76
CA PHE A 17 4.26 -1.38 1.45
C PHE A 17 4.30 -2.91 1.46
N LEU A 18 5.18 -3.51 2.27
CA LEU A 18 5.24 -4.97 2.43
C LEU A 18 3.90 -5.58 2.90
N PRO A 19 3.33 -5.18 4.06
CA PRO A 19 2.07 -5.73 4.51
C PRO A 19 0.89 -5.33 3.59
N ILE A 20 0.90 -4.14 2.99
CA ILE A 20 -0.12 -3.77 1.98
C ILE A 20 -0.05 -4.70 0.76
N THR A 21 1.14 -4.98 0.25
CA THR A 21 1.30 -5.88 -0.90
C THR A 21 0.78 -7.27 -0.54
N LEU A 22 1.10 -7.74 0.67
CA LEU A 22 0.58 -9.01 1.17
C LEU A 22 -0.95 -9.01 1.23
N THR A 23 -1.59 -7.95 1.71
CA THR A 23 -3.06 -7.89 1.79
C THR A 23 -3.71 -7.80 0.41
N VAL A 24 -3.14 -7.06 -0.53
CA VAL A 24 -3.62 -7.01 -1.92
C VAL A 24 -3.53 -8.40 -2.55
N LEU A 25 -2.37 -9.06 -2.46
CA LEU A 25 -2.17 -10.38 -3.07
C LEU A 25 -3.08 -11.45 -2.45
N THR A 26 -3.19 -11.47 -1.12
CA THR A 26 -4.06 -12.45 -0.44
C THR A 26 -5.53 -12.18 -0.67
N GLY A 27 -5.94 -10.92 -0.77
CA GLY A 27 -7.30 -10.53 -1.13
C GLY A 27 -7.65 -10.96 -2.55
N MET A 28 -6.77 -10.68 -3.52
CA MET A 28 -6.92 -11.13 -4.90
C MET A 28 -6.98 -12.66 -4.99
N ALA A 29 -6.05 -13.38 -4.37
CA ALA A 29 -6.02 -14.83 -4.36
C ALA A 29 -7.27 -15.44 -3.70
N ALA A 30 -7.77 -14.82 -2.62
CA ALA A 30 -8.98 -15.28 -1.94
C ALA A 30 -10.22 -15.12 -2.84
N THR A 31 -10.34 -14.01 -3.56
CA THR A 31 -11.40 -13.80 -4.55
C THR A 31 -11.28 -14.76 -5.71
N MET A 32 -10.08 -14.92 -6.28
CA MET A 32 -9.84 -15.86 -7.39
C MET A 32 -10.20 -17.30 -6.99
N GLY A 33 -9.78 -17.75 -5.80
CA GLY A 33 -10.09 -19.10 -5.33
C GLY A 33 -11.56 -19.35 -4.97
N ARG A 34 -12.38 -18.29 -4.83
CA ARG A 34 -13.83 -18.40 -4.57
C ARG A 34 -14.67 -18.27 -5.83
N GLU A 35 -14.33 -17.30 -6.67
CA GLU A 35 -15.17 -16.87 -7.78
C GLU A 35 -14.77 -17.51 -9.12
N TRP A 36 -13.53 -18.00 -9.25
CA TRP A 36 -13.07 -18.60 -10.50
C TRP A 36 -13.16 -20.13 -10.45
N PRO A 37 -13.41 -20.80 -11.59
CA PRO A 37 -13.47 -22.25 -11.69
C PRO A 37 -12.06 -22.91 -11.63
N ILE A 38 -11.13 -22.30 -10.90
CA ILE A 38 -9.76 -22.76 -10.75
C ILE A 38 -9.62 -23.36 -9.35
N SER A 39 -9.34 -24.67 -9.27
CA SER A 39 -8.97 -25.30 -8.02
C SER A 39 -7.52 -24.94 -7.70
N THR A 40 -7.32 -23.93 -6.87
CA THR A 40 -5.98 -23.51 -6.43
C THR A 40 -5.42 -24.41 -5.33
N GLY A 41 -6.24 -25.28 -4.72
CA GLY A 41 -5.86 -26.12 -3.58
C GLY A 41 -5.58 -25.33 -2.28
N ILE A 42 -5.67 -24.00 -2.30
CA ILE A 42 -5.40 -23.13 -1.16
C ILE A 42 -6.73 -22.69 -0.55
N SER A 43 -6.88 -22.90 0.77
CA SER A 43 -8.09 -22.48 1.48
C SER A 43 -8.24 -20.96 1.48
N SER A 44 -9.39 -20.44 1.01
CA SER A 44 -9.71 -19.02 1.12
C SER A 44 -9.73 -18.54 2.58
N ARG A 45 -10.02 -19.44 3.54
CA ARG A 45 -9.96 -19.11 4.98
C ARG A 45 -8.53 -18.83 5.40
N LEU A 46 -7.55 -19.62 4.95
CA LEU A 46 -6.13 -19.39 5.24
C LEU A 46 -5.67 -18.06 4.64
N LEU A 47 -6.04 -17.78 3.38
CA LEU A 47 -5.72 -16.51 2.73
C LEU A 47 -6.30 -15.32 3.50
N LEU A 48 -7.54 -15.43 3.98
CA LEU A 48 -8.14 -14.38 4.81
C LEU A 48 -7.45 -14.21 6.17
N LYS A 49 -6.99 -15.29 6.82
CA LYS A 49 -6.20 -15.18 8.07
C LYS A 49 -4.89 -14.44 7.86
N ILE A 50 -4.23 -14.63 6.72
CA ILE A 50 -3.02 -13.87 6.36
C ILE A 50 -3.39 -12.42 6.02
N HIS A 51 -4.47 -12.22 5.24
CA HIS A 51 -4.97 -10.91 4.84
C HIS A 51 -5.33 -10.01 6.04
N THR A 52 -5.94 -10.57 7.08
CA THR A 52 -6.30 -9.82 8.29
C THR A 52 -5.18 -9.76 9.31
N GLY A 53 -4.11 -10.56 9.17
CA GLY A 53 -3.07 -10.69 10.19
C GLY A 53 -3.52 -11.52 11.41
N GLU A 54 -4.60 -12.30 11.29
CA GLU A 54 -5.10 -13.19 12.34
C GLU A 54 -4.05 -14.23 12.76
N ILE A 55 -3.17 -14.65 11.84
CA ILE A 55 -2.06 -15.57 12.13
C ILE A 55 -1.11 -15.05 13.22
N PHE A 56 -1.07 -13.74 13.43
CA PHE A 56 -0.26 -13.07 14.46
C PHE A 56 -1.12 -12.46 15.56
N HIS A 57 -2.43 -12.77 15.61
CA HIS A 57 -3.41 -12.14 16.50
C HIS A 57 -3.54 -10.61 16.34
N LEU A 58 -3.25 -10.08 15.14
CA LEU A 58 -3.27 -8.65 14.85
C LEU A 58 -4.54 -8.18 14.13
N GLN A 59 -5.56 -9.02 14.01
CA GLN A 59 -6.76 -8.74 13.19
C GLN A 59 -7.50 -7.44 13.53
N ALA A 60 -7.36 -6.93 14.77
CA ALA A 60 -7.96 -5.67 15.18
C ALA A 60 -7.18 -4.43 14.71
N ILE A 61 -5.84 -4.52 14.59
CA ILE A 61 -4.98 -3.36 14.33
C ILE A 61 -4.34 -3.40 12.93
N TYR A 62 -4.07 -4.59 12.41
CA TYR A 62 -3.35 -4.78 11.16
C TYR A 62 -4.08 -4.15 9.95
N PRO A 63 -5.40 -4.33 9.77
CA PRO A 63 -6.12 -3.64 8.70
C PRO A 63 -6.08 -2.11 8.83
N ILE A 64 -6.17 -1.59 10.06
CA ILE A 64 -6.13 -0.15 10.36
C ILE A 64 -4.75 0.42 10.00
N LEU A 65 -3.67 -0.25 10.41
CA LEU A 65 -2.30 0.14 10.09
C LEU A 65 -2.05 0.13 8.58
N ASN A 66 -2.56 -0.88 7.87
CA ASN A 66 -2.45 -0.94 6.41
C ASN A 66 -3.21 0.21 5.74
N GLY A 67 -4.45 0.49 6.16
CA GLY A 67 -5.26 1.58 5.61
C GLY A 67 -4.63 2.96 5.84
N LEU A 68 -4.28 3.27 7.10
CA LEU A 68 -3.64 4.55 7.45
C LEU A 68 -2.26 4.68 6.82
N GLY A 69 -1.49 3.60 6.81
CA GLY A 69 -0.18 3.56 6.19
C GLY A 69 -0.27 3.81 4.69
N MET A 70 -1.18 3.15 3.99
CA MET A 70 -1.43 3.36 2.56
C MET A 70 -1.79 4.82 2.27
N LEU A 71 -2.75 5.38 3.00
CA LEU A 71 -3.17 6.77 2.84
C LEU A 71 -2.00 7.74 3.09
N GLY A 72 -1.23 7.50 4.15
CA GLY A 72 -0.04 8.27 4.46
C GLY A 72 0.98 8.22 3.32
N LEU A 73 1.32 7.03 2.83
CA LEU A 73 2.23 6.86 1.70
C LEU A 73 1.72 7.53 0.43
N LEU A 74 0.42 7.42 0.14
CA LEU A 74 -0.18 8.04 -1.04
C LEU A 74 -0.08 9.57 -0.96
N VAL A 75 -0.55 10.17 0.13
CA VAL A 75 -0.53 11.63 0.31
C VAL A 75 0.90 12.17 0.28
N THR A 76 1.80 11.52 1.02
CA THR A 76 3.21 11.94 1.07
C THR A 76 3.92 11.73 -0.28
N GLY A 77 3.65 10.64 -0.98
CA GLY A 77 4.16 10.35 -2.33
C GLY A 77 3.70 11.38 -3.36
N LEU A 78 2.40 11.67 -3.41
CA LEU A 78 1.81 12.68 -4.31
C LEU A 78 2.34 14.09 -4.03
N SER A 79 2.57 14.44 -2.76
CA SER A 79 3.18 15.73 -2.38
C SER A 79 4.60 15.88 -2.93
N MET A 80 5.34 14.77 -3.07
CA MET A 80 6.73 14.77 -3.51
C MET A 80 6.91 14.53 -5.02
N SER A 81 5.93 13.93 -5.71
CA SER A 81 6.02 13.57 -7.12
C SER A 81 6.02 14.77 -8.07
N GLY A 82 5.63 15.96 -7.59
CA GLY A 82 5.57 17.16 -8.42
C GLY A 82 4.37 17.20 -9.37
N LEU A 83 3.42 16.27 -9.25
CA LEU A 83 2.17 16.25 -10.04
C LEU A 83 1.37 17.55 -9.95
N PHE A 84 1.52 18.29 -8.84
CA PHE A 84 0.87 19.58 -8.60
C PHE A 84 1.78 20.80 -8.90
N GLY A 85 2.97 20.60 -9.46
CA GLY A 85 3.90 21.67 -9.79
C GLY A 85 3.50 22.40 -11.07
N ARG A 86 3.17 23.70 -10.96
CA ARG A 86 3.00 24.59 -12.13
C ARG A 86 4.24 24.52 -13.02
N ARG A 87 4.05 24.23 -14.32
CA ARG A 87 5.04 24.52 -15.38
C ARG A 87 5.46 25.99 -15.20
N ARG A 88 6.67 26.23 -14.73
CA ARG A 88 7.28 27.55 -14.83
C ARG A 88 7.66 27.72 -16.29
N GLN A 89 6.73 28.29 -17.06
CA GLN A 89 7.01 28.82 -18.39
C GLN A 89 8.15 29.84 -18.20
N GLN A 90 9.34 29.42 -18.57
CA GLN A 90 10.49 30.29 -18.67
C GLN A 90 10.27 31.09 -19.96
N ASN A 91 9.60 32.23 -19.83
CA ASN A 91 9.67 33.27 -20.86
C ASN A 91 11.10 33.79 -20.83
N SER A 92 11.94 33.24 -21.69
CA SER A 92 13.19 33.86 -22.10
C SER A 92 12.85 34.82 -23.23
N ASN A 93 12.51 36.06 -22.88
CA ASN A 93 12.77 37.19 -23.77
C ASN A 93 14.13 37.72 -23.33
N ASP A 94 15.13 37.58 -24.20
CA ASP A 94 16.23 38.51 -24.48
C ASP A 94 17.11 37.91 -25.59
#